data_AF-A0A970BBF0-F1
#
_entry.id   AF-A0A970BBF0-F1
#
_cell.length_a   1.000
_cell.length_b   1.000
_cell.length_c   1.000
_cell.angle_alpha   90.00
_cell.angle_beta   90.00
_cell.angle_gamma   90.00
#
_symmetry.space_group_name_H-M   'P 1'
#
loop_
_entity.id
_entity.type
_entity.pdbx_description
1 polymer ?
#
loop_
_entity_poly.entity_id
_entity_poly.type
_entity_poly.pdbx_seq_one_letter_code
_entity_poly.pdbx_strand_id
1 'polypeptide(L)'
;MAKEKQTRLLVVLGVVLAVLAALGWVLTAVPAMTQDNSGERDAGITAVAGIIPDGSFEDMPSLWIEGDLTNPRCSPAPSAIGDWSALSGFPAFDGVQTFLAGSYCDNGQSGGQSPVRSNYVEQRLSVPPDVSGLSFWFAAHSDSAVPTGEDTAYIEFRDPVNQTVLPGKTIMLDGTVLDKGWLHGSVDISPFAGQDVIVRFGVFNTDPVYASSVLFDFIEWGEAPATSVPVDPANGGQLDYYGPLGLTTQVIVPGGAVSQTTSIWYRPAGSPGFPLNSVVPLGGTALTYAGIAFDLDAFDEFVYLPLITKSSSGQGNAQSVFGLNAASPQAPAETTRFFFNTPISITIYYDETRLNGIPEDQLYLYYWDPAAQMWQDVADSCNPALSYVRDVDNNFFTVQVCHFSRMSVVGI
;
A
#
# COMPACT_ATOMS: atom_id res chain seq x y z
N MET A 1 46.82 -40.00 -3.68
CA MET A 1 45.98 -39.02 -4.41
C MET A 1 45.40 -37.90 -3.54
N ALA A 2 44.90 -38.15 -2.32
CA ALA A 2 44.37 -37.08 -1.44
C ALA A 2 45.44 -36.08 -0.95
N LYS A 3 46.65 -36.55 -0.65
CA LYS A 3 47.78 -35.71 -0.18
C LYS A 3 48.24 -34.69 -1.21
N GLU A 4 48.15 -35.02 -2.51
CA GLU A 4 48.56 -34.14 -3.61
C GLU A 4 47.54 -33.02 -3.86
N LYS A 5 46.24 -33.25 -3.62
CA LYS A 5 45.20 -32.22 -3.69
C LYS A 5 45.35 -31.17 -2.58
N GLN A 6 45.73 -31.58 -1.37
CA GLN A 6 45.98 -30.64 -0.25
C GLN A 6 47.17 -29.71 -0.52
N THR A 7 48.26 -30.23 -1.09
CA THR A 7 49.42 -29.40 -1.42
C THR A 7 49.09 -28.38 -2.52
N ARG A 8 48.30 -28.76 -3.54
CA ARG A 8 47.88 -27.82 -4.59
C ARG A 8 46.95 -26.73 -4.05
N LEU A 9 46.05 -27.06 -3.13
CA LEU A 9 45.15 -26.08 -2.51
C LEU A 9 45.92 -25.03 -1.68
N LEU A 10 46.92 -25.46 -0.91
CA LEU A 10 47.76 -24.57 -0.10
C LEU A 10 48.61 -23.62 -0.96
N VAL A 11 49.12 -24.10 -2.10
CA VAL A 11 49.88 -23.26 -3.05
C VAL A 11 48.97 -22.21 -3.70
N VAL A 12 47.75 -22.59 -4.11
CA VAL A 12 46.78 -21.64 -4.69
C VAL A 12 46.38 -20.59 -3.65
N LEU A 13 46.12 -20.99 -2.40
CA LEU A 13 45.78 -20.05 -1.33
C LEU A 13 46.91 -19.05 -1.05
N GLY A 14 48.16 -19.54 -1.04
CA GLY A 14 49.34 -18.69 -0.84
C GLY A 14 49.55 -17.68 -1.96
N VAL A 15 49.31 -18.06 -3.22
CA VAL A 15 49.40 -17.14 -4.37
C VAL A 15 48.30 -16.09 -4.32
N VAL A 16 47.06 -16.46 -3.96
CA VAL A 16 45.94 -15.52 -3.83
C VAL A 16 46.22 -14.49 -2.73
N LEU A 17 46.73 -14.91 -1.57
CA LEU A 17 47.10 -14.01 -0.48
C LEU A 17 48.24 -13.04 -0.87
N ALA A 18 49.23 -13.51 -1.63
CA ALA A 18 50.32 -12.66 -2.12
C ALA A 18 49.83 -11.62 -3.15
N VAL A 19 48.91 -11.99 -4.03
CA VAL A 19 48.30 -11.08 -5.02
C VAL A 19 47.45 -10.02 -4.32
N LEU A 20 46.65 -10.39 -3.31
CA LEU A 20 45.85 -9.44 -2.55
C LEU A 20 46.71 -8.43 -1.78
N ALA A 21 47.82 -8.89 -1.18
CA ALA A 21 48.76 -8.01 -0.51
C ALA A 21 49.46 -7.03 -1.49
N ALA A 22 49.82 -7.49 -2.69
CA ALA A 22 50.44 -6.64 -3.72
C ALA A 22 49.47 -5.59 -4.30
N LEU A 23 48.16 -5.84 -4.25
CA LEU A 23 47.12 -4.91 -4.70
C LEU A 23 46.73 -3.87 -3.63
N GLY A 24 47.43 -3.81 -2.50
CA GLY A 24 47.17 -2.81 -1.45
C GLY A 24 45.93 -3.09 -0.60
N TRP A 25 45.38 -4.30 -0.66
CA TRP A 25 44.29 -4.73 0.21
C TRP A 25 44.86 -5.10 1.58
N VAL A 26 44.90 -4.14 2.50
CA VAL A 26 45.23 -4.38 3.90
C VAL A 26 44.00 -4.98 4.57
N LEU A 27 44.03 -6.28 4.86
CA LEU A 27 43.13 -6.91 5.83
C LEU A 27 43.45 -6.34 7.21
N THR A 28 42.69 -5.34 7.66
CA THR A 28 42.75 -4.88 9.05
C THR A 28 42.21 -5.98 9.94
N ALA A 29 43.06 -6.52 10.82
CA ALA A 29 42.65 -7.45 11.86
C ALA A 29 41.60 -6.79 12.76
N VAL A 30 40.42 -7.39 12.86
CA VAL A 30 39.36 -6.97 13.79
C VAL A 30 39.85 -7.25 15.21
N PRO A 31 39.89 -6.25 16.12
CA PRO A 31 40.23 -6.51 17.51
C PRO A 31 39.16 -7.38 18.15
N ALA A 32 39.58 -8.32 18.99
CA ALA A 32 38.71 -9.18 19.76
C ALA A 32 37.69 -8.34 20.55
N MET A 33 36.42 -8.57 20.26
CA MET A 33 35.27 -7.94 20.89
C MET A 33 35.20 -8.42 22.34
N THR A 34 35.50 -7.53 23.28
CA THR A 34 35.20 -7.72 24.70
C THR A 34 33.71 -7.59 24.91
N GLN A 35 33.10 -8.66 25.41
CA GLN A 35 31.68 -8.78 25.73
C GLN A 35 31.31 -7.79 26.85
N ASP A 36 30.55 -6.76 26.51
CA ASP A 36 29.89 -5.87 27.46
C ASP A 36 28.48 -6.41 27.74
N ASN A 37 28.16 -6.64 29.01
CA ASN A 37 26.92 -7.26 29.48
C ASN A 37 25.85 -6.19 29.74
N SER A 38 25.48 -5.41 28.72
CA SER A 38 24.28 -4.58 28.76
C SER A 38 23.11 -5.33 28.10
N GLY A 39 22.33 -6.03 28.93
CA GLY A 39 21.02 -6.65 28.66
C GLY A 39 20.46 -6.55 27.23
N GLU A 40 20.92 -7.45 26.38
CA GLU A 40 20.46 -7.66 25.02
C GLU A 40 19.08 -8.34 25.06
N ARG A 41 18.03 -7.62 24.62
CA ARG A 41 16.69 -8.17 24.35
C ARG A 41 16.57 -8.69 22.91
N ASP A 42 17.64 -9.25 22.34
CA ASP A 42 17.56 -9.99 21.08
C ASP A 42 17.14 -11.44 21.35
N ALA A 43 15.85 -11.62 21.65
CA ALA A 43 15.22 -12.92 21.47
C ALA A 43 14.79 -13.02 20.00
N GLY A 44 15.50 -13.87 19.25
CA GLY A 44 15.29 -14.08 17.81
C GLY A 44 13.84 -14.37 17.42
N ILE A 45 13.18 -13.35 16.86
CA ILE A 45 11.99 -13.50 16.04
C ILE A 45 12.48 -13.56 14.58
N THR A 46 12.81 -14.76 14.12
CA THR A 46 13.05 -15.05 12.70
C THR A 46 11.73 -15.38 12.01
N ALA A 47 10.72 -14.54 12.20
CA ALA A 47 9.51 -14.55 11.38
C ALA A 47 9.61 -13.33 10.47
N VAL A 48 9.96 -13.56 9.20
CA VAL A 48 9.78 -12.58 8.14
C VAL A 48 8.28 -12.46 7.92
N ALA A 49 7.61 -11.71 8.80
CA ALA A 49 6.20 -11.42 8.67
C ALA A 49 6.06 -10.39 7.54
N GLY A 50 5.41 -10.79 6.44
CA GLY A 50 4.79 -9.80 5.58
C GLY A 50 3.77 -9.00 6.38
N ILE A 51 3.38 -7.83 5.88
CA ILE A 51 2.15 -7.19 6.34
C ILE A 51 1.04 -8.24 6.30
N ILE A 52 0.22 -8.25 7.34
CA ILE A 52 -0.89 -9.19 7.50
C ILE A 52 -1.74 -9.14 6.21
N PRO A 53 -2.18 -10.27 5.63
CA PRO A 53 -2.81 -10.30 4.31
C PRO A 53 -4.06 -9.43 4.10
N ASP A 54 -4.70 -8.94 5.17
CA ASP A 54 -5.83 -8.02 5.13
C ASP A 54 -5.48 -6.61 5.69
N GLY A 55 -4.26 -6.42 6.17
CA GLY A 55 -3.80 -5.16 6.74
C GLY A 55 -4.49 -4.71 8.03
N SER A 56 -5.39 -5.53 8.60
CA SER A 56 -6.09 -5.18 9.82
C SER A 56 -5.18 -5.35 11.03
N PHE A 57 -5.41 -4.59 12.09
CA PHE A 57 -4.68 -4.76 13.35
C PHE A 57 -5.15 -5.97 14.18
N GLU A 58 -6.14 -6.72 13.69
CA GLU A 58 -6.76 -7.88 14.35
C GLU A 58 -5.84 -9.09 14.41
N ASP A 59 -5.15 -9.33 13.31
CA ASP A 59 -4.55 -10.61 13.00
C ASP A 59 -3.05 -10.56 13.35
N MET A 60 -2.77 -10.58 14.65
CA MET A 60 -1.44 -10.54 15.31
C MET A 60 -0.98 -9.14 15.78
N PRO A 61 -1.72 -8.48 16.71
CA PRO A 61 -1.27 -7.24 17.35
C PRO A 61 0.07 -7.41 18.09
N SER A 62 0.50 -8.64 18.39
CA SER A 62 1.80 -8.93 19.01
C SER A 62 3.02 -8.69 18.12
N LEU A 63 2.85 -8.59 16.80
CA LEU A 63 3.96 -8.26 15.89
C LEU A 63 4.25 -6.75 15.86
N TRP A 64 3.27 -5.96 16.28
CA TRP A 64 3.38 -4.53 16.41
C TRP A 64 3.92 -4.16 17.79
N ILE A 65 4.98 -3.37 17.81
CA ILE A 65 5.60 -2.88 19.04
C ILE A 65 5.08 -1.47 19.28
N GLU A 66 4.36 -1.28 20.37
CA GLU A 66 3.99 0.07 20.82
C GLU A 66 5.22 0.78 21.40
N GLY A 67 5.47 1.98 20.90
CA GLY A 67 6.59 2.82 21.29
C GLY A 67 6.15 4.13 21.95
N ASP A 68 7.03 4.60 22.83
CA ASP A 68 6.92 5.85 23.59
C ASP A 68 5.73 5.99 24.56
N LEU A 69 5.54 4.99 25.43
CA LEU A 69 4.84 5.19 26.70
C LEU A 69 5.71 5.89 27.76
N THR A 70 6.82 6.54 27.37
CA THR A 70 7.83 7.01 28.34
C THR A 70 7.41 8.24 29.11
N ASN A 71 6.21 8.79 28.88
CA ASN A 71 5.66 9.81 29.76
C ASN A 71 5.44 9.19 31.15
N PRO A 72 6.29 9.49 32.15
CA PRO A 72 6.20 8.85 33.46
C PRO A 72 4.90 9.23 34.20
N ARG A 73 4.16 10.22 33.69
CA ARG A 73 2.85 10.61 34.19
C ARG A 73 1.73 9.67 33.75
N CYS A 74 1.92 8.89 32.70
CA CYS A 74 0.92 7.97 32.17
C CYS A 74 1.04 6.56 32.81
N SER A 75 1.45 6.47 34.08
CA SER A 75 1.61 5.20 34.79
C SER A 75 0.59 5.06 35.93
N PRO A 76 -0.17 3.95 36.00
CA PRO A 76 -0.10 2.77 35.12
C PRO A 76 -0.61 3.09 33.70
N ALA A 77 -0.04 2.43 32.70
CA ALA A 77 -0.33 2.68 31.28
C ALA A 77 -1.83 2.89 31.04
N PRO A 78 -2.26 3.97 30.40
CA PRO A 78 -3.67 4.26 30.19
C PRO A 78 -4.30 3.14 29.38
N SER A 79 -5.52 2.75 29.73
CA SER A 79 -6.27 1.67 29.09
C SER A 79 -6.71 1.96 27.65
N ALA A 80 -6.38 3.13 27.09
CA ALA A 80 -6.89 3.61 25.81
C ALA A 80 -5.78 3.92 24.77
N ILE A 81 -4.51 4.00 25.16
CA ILE A 81 -3.39 4.30 24.24
C ILE A 81 -2.75 2.97 23.88
N GLY A 82 -2.63 2.71 22.57
CA GLY A 82 -2.40 1.34 22.10
C GLY A 82 -3.59 0.41 22.38
N ASP A 83 -4.76 0.98 22.69
CA ASP A 83 -6.00 0.21 22.71
C ASP A 83 -6.35 -0.12 21.27
N TRP A 84 -6.25 -1.41 20.97
CA TRP A 84 -6.58 -1.96 19.68
C TRP A 84 -8.08 -2.00 19.46
N SER A 85 -8.94 -1.69 20.43
CA SER A 85 -10.39 -1.70 20.23
C SER A 85 -10.91 -0.43 19.54
N ALA A 86 -11.99 -0.58 18.77
CA ALA A 86 -12.69 0.56 18.20
C ALA A 86 -13.12 1.54 19.30
N LEU A 87 -12.79 2.83 19.13
CA LEU A 87 -13.24 3.89 20.02
C LEU A 87 -14.78 3.88 20.10
N SER A 88 -15.32 4.11 21.29
CA SER A 88 -16.78 4.16 21.47
C SER A 88 -17.41 5.20 20.53
N GLY A 89 -18.21 4.74 19.58
CA GLY A 89 -18.85 5.60 18.58
C GLY A 89 -18.07 5.79 17.28
N PHE A 90 -16.88 5.19 17.13
CA PHE A 90 -16.10 5.20 15.91
C PHE A 90 -15.71 3.77 15.51
N PRO A 91 -16.49 3.08 14.65
CA PRO A 91 -16.19 1.71 14.28
C PRO A 91 -14.87 1.62 13.51
N ALA A 92 -14.20 0.47 13.64
CA ALA A 92 -13.05 0.12 12.82
C ALA A 92 -13.38 0.27 11.33
N PHE A 93 -12.37 0.59 10.51
CA PHE A 93 -12.57 0.66 9.07
C PHE A 93 -12.88 -0.75 8.55
N ASP A 94 -12.10 -1.72 9.00
CA ASP A 94 -12.33 -3.14 8.80
C ASP A 94 -12.23 -3.90 10.12
N GLY A 95 -12.95 -5.03 10.24
CA GLY A 95 -12.96 -5.82 11.47
C GLY A 95 -13.57 -5.10 12.69
N VAL A 96 -12.90 -5.20 13.84
CA VAL A 96 -13.30 -4.71 15.17
C VAL A 96 -12.23 -3.90 15.92
N GLN A 97 -11.03 -3.75 15.35
CA GLN A 97 -9.82 -3.22 15.97
C GLN A 97 -9.20 -2.14 15.09
N THR A 98 -8.63 -1.14 15.75
CA THR A 98 -7.93 -0.01 15.13
C THR A 98 -6.77 0.38 16.02
N PHE A 99 -5.68 0.88 15.47
CA PHE A 99 -4.64 1.48 16.29
C PHE A 99 -4.96 2.95 16.57
N LEU A 100 -5.11 3.31 17.86
CA LEU A 100 -5.23 4.71 18.28
C LEU A 100 -3.86 5.30 18.64
N ALA A 101 -3.37 6.20 17.80
CA ALA A 101 -2.27 7.09 18.13
C ALA A 101 -2.80 8.43 18.70
N GLY A 102 -2.10 8.98 19.68
CA GLY A 102 -2.45 10.18 20.43
C GLY A 102 -3.38 9.89 21.60
N SER A 103 -4.15 10.91 22.02
CA SER A 103 -5.06 10.92 23.19
C SER A 103 -4.42 11.42 24.50
N TYR A 104 -5.24 11.42 25.53
CA TYR A 104 -4.89 11.81 26.89
C TYR A 104 -4.66 10.57 27.74
N CYS A 105 -3.68 10.65 28.63
CA CYS A 105 -3.52 9.69 29.71
C CYS A 105 -4.02 10.27 31.04
N ASP A 106 -4.52 9.39 31.91
CA ASP A 106 -4.78 9.74 33.30
C ASP A 106 -3.44 9.98 34.01
N ASN A 107 -3.27 11.17 34.59
CA ASN A 107 -2.04 11.53 35.30
C ASN A 107 -2.11 11.24 36.81
N GLY A 108 -3.15 10.53 37.26
CA GLY A 108 -3.37 10.17 38.66
C GLY A 108 -3.88 11.33 39.53
N GLN A 109 -4.09 12.52 38.97
CA GLN A 109 -4.77 13.63 39.65
C GLN A 109 -6.27 13.55 39.36
N SER A 110 -7.11 13.85 40.36
CA SER A 110 -8.56 13.83 40.18
C SER A 110 -8.98 14.83 39.09
N GLY A 111 -9.42 14.31 37.94
CA GLY A 111 -9.76 15.10 36.75
C GLY A 111 -8.55 15.58 35.93
N GLY A 112 -7.34 15.10 36.24
CA GLY A 112 -6.12 15.45 35.52
C GLY A 112 -5.89 14.53 34.33
N GLN A 113 -6.19 15.03 33.15
CA GLN A 113 -5.73 14.43 31.90
C GLN A 113 -4.45 15.11 31.46
N SER A 114 -3.51 14.35 30.91
CA SER A 114 -2.30 14.90 30.31
C SER A 114 -2.18 14.40 28.88
N PRO A 115 -2.01 15.30 27.90
CA PRO A 115 -1.88 14.89 26.51
C PRO A 115 -0.62 14.05 26.33
N VAL A 116 -0.72 13.00 25.53
CA VAL A 116 0.44 12.20 25.15
C VAL A 116 1.17 12.91 24.02
N ARG A 117 2.39 13.34 24.32
CA ARG A 117 3.25 14.09 23.38
C ARG A 117 3.60 13.28 22.15
N SER A 118 3.89 12.00 22.33
CA SER A 118 4.06 11.09 21.21
C SER A 118 3.76 9.68 21.66
N ASN A 119 3.15 8.93 20.77
CA ASN A 119 3.11 7.48 20.80
C ASN A 119 3.05 7.00 19.35
N TYR A 120 3.47 5.78 19.16
CA TYR A 120 3.47 5.15 17.86
C TYR A 120 3.38 3.65 17.99
N VAL A 121 3.04 3.02 16.89
CA VAL A 121 3.19 1.59 16.69
C VAL A 121 4.23 1.36 15.61
N GLU A 122 5.07 0.34 15.77
CA GLU A 122 6.07 -0.03 14.78
C GLU A 122 6.07 -1.52 14.46
N GLN A 123 6.39 -1.84 13.21
CA GLN A 123 6.61 -3.21 12.78
C GLN A 123 7.81 -3.27 11.85
N ARG A 124 8.64 -4.31 12.00
CA ARG A 124 9.67 -4.65 11.03
C ARG A 124 9.05 -5.42 9.88
N LEU A 125 9.26 -4.95 8.67
CA LEU A 125 8.65 -5.46 7.45
C LEU A 125 9.72 -5.70 6.39
N SER A 126 9.59 -6.79 5.63
CA SER A 126 10.35 -7.01 4.40
C SER A 126 9.51 -6.55 3.22
N VAL A 127 9.92 -5.46 2.58
CA VAL A 127 9.19 -4.89 1.43
C VAL A 127 9.41 -5.79 0.23
N PRO A 128 8.36 -6.35 -0.40
CA PRO A 128 8.52 -7.14 -1.60
C PRO A 128 9.18 -6.32 -2.73
N PRO A 129 9.99 -6.95 -3.60
CA PRO A 129 10.70 -6.25 -4.68
C PRO A 129 9.77 -5.64 -5.74
N ASP A 130 8.51 -6.08 -5.80
CA ASP A 130 7.47 -5.67 -6.73
C ASP A 130 6.44 -4.72 -6.12
N VAL A 131 6.59 -4.34 -4.85
CA VAL A 131 5.71 -3.39 -4.17
C VAL A 131 6.30 -1.99 -4.24
N SER A 132 5.45 -1.04 -4.62
CA SER A 132 5.79 0.39 -4.70
C SER A 132 4.91 1.27 -3.82
N GLY A 133 3.88 0.72 -3.17
CA GLY A 133 2.95 1.46 -2.33
C GLY A 133 2.77 0.85 -0.95
N LEU A 134 2.47 1.70 0.03
CA LEU A 134 1.86 1.34 1.30
C LEU A 134 0.55 2.11 1.38
N SER A 135 -0.60 1.42 1.38
CA SER A 135 -1.90 2.02 1.63
C SER A 135 -2.32 1.78 3.08
N PHE A 136 -3.13 2.69 3.60
CA PHE A 136 -3.67 2.64 4.95
C PHE A 136 -4.90 3.52 5.03
N TRP A 137 -5.79 3.21 5.95
CA TRP A 137 -6.91 4.08 6.31
C TRP A 137 -6.61 4.78 7.62
N PHE A 138 -7.01 6.05 7.70
CA PHE A 138 -6.83 6.82 8.92
C PHE A 138 -8.01 7.73 9.19
N ALA A 139 -8.28 7.98 10.47
CA ALA A 139 -9.29 8.94 10.89
C ALA A 139 -8.69 9.86 11.94
N ALA A 140 -8.60 11.15 11.63
CA ALA A 140 -8.19 12.14 12.62
C ALA A 140 -9.32 12.39 13.61
N HIS A 141 -8.99 12.38 14.90
CA HIS A 141 -9.90 12.70 15.98
C HIS A 141 -9.25 13.74 16.90
N SER A 142 -10.01 14.74 17.31
CA SER A 142 -9.56 15.70 18.31
C SER A 142 -10.75 16.04 19.18
N ASP A 143 -10.52 16.07 20.49
CA ASP A 143 -11.55 16.25 21.49
C ASP A 143 -11.99 17.71 21.66
N SER A 144 -11.30 18.65 21.01
CA SER A 144 -11.55 20.08 21.16
C SER A 144 -11.01 20.89 19.97
N ALA A 145 -11.43 22.15 19.87
CA ALA A 145 -10.89 23.10 18.90
C ALA A 145 -9.44 23.44 19.28
N VAL A 146 -8.50 22.54 18.96
CA VAL A 146 -7.06 22.79 19.09
C VAL A 146 -6.77 24.06 18.30
N PRO A 147 -6.17 25.09 18.93
CA PRO A 147 -5.67 26.25 18.20
C PRO A 147 -4.77 25.74 17.07
N THR A 148 -5.18 26.00 15.83
CA THR A 148 -4.56 25.44 14.63
C THR A 148 -3.03 25.36 14.69
N GLY A 149 -2.45 24.19 14.41
CA GLY A 149 -1.35 24.14 13.44
C GLY A 149 -0.08 23.33 13.70
N GLU A 150 0.06 22.57 14.79
CA GLU A 150 1.37 21.92 15.06
C GLU A 150 1.33 20.41 15.38
N ASP A 151 0.16 19.82 15.66
CA ASP A 151 0.07 18.38 15.85
C ASP A 151 0.18 17.64 14.50
N THR A 152 0.91 16.52 14.50
CA THR A 152 1.20 15.77 13.28
C THR A 152 0.98 14.29 13.49
N ALA A 153 0.34 13.65 12.51
CA ALA A 153 0.41 12.21 12.33
C ALA A 153 1.58 11.93 11.39
N TYR A 154 2.26 10.81 11.57
CA TYR A 154 3.38 10.49 10.71
C TYR A 154 3.42 9.01 10.37
N ILE A 155 3.97 8.77 9.18
CA ILE A 155 4.39 7.46 8.72
C ILE A 155 5.87 7.54 8.44
N GLU A 156 6.64 6.80 9.21
CA GLU A 156 8.08 6.88 9.20
C GLU A 156 8.68 5.51 8.87
N PHE A 157 9.68 5.52 7.99
CA PHE A 157 10.45 4.34 7.66
C PHE A 157 11.81 4.46 8.34
N ARG A 158 12.28 3.37 8.96
CA ARG A 158 13.60 3.33 9.58
C ARG A 158 14.39 2.14 9.08
N ASP A 159 15.70 2.34 9.05
CA ASP A 159 16.66 1.26 8.86
C ASP A 159 16.62 0.34 10.10
N PRO A 160 16.41 -0.98 9.92
CA PRO A 160 16.23 -1.92 11.02
C PRO A 160 17.50 -2.14 11.86
N VAL A 161 18.67 -1.78 11.34
CA VAL A 161 19.98 -1.98 11.99
C VAL A 161 20.36 -0.77 12.83
N ASN A 162 20.26 0.44 12.27
CA ASN A 162 20.74 1.66 12.94
C ASN A 162 19.61 2.59 13.43
N GLN A 163 18.34 2.25 13.18
CA GLN A 163 17.16 3.02 13.57
C GLN A 163 17.12 4.44 12.99
N THR A 164 17.95 4.73 11.99
CA THR A 164 17.96 6.04 11.32
C THR A 164 16.69 6.22 10.52
N VAL A 165 16.16 7.44 10.56
CA VAL A 165 14.94 7.82 9.82
C VAL A 165 15.29 7.91 8.34
N LEU A 166 14.66 7.07 7.54
CA LEU A 166 14.70 7.13 6.08
C LEU A 166 13.66 8.16 5.60
N PRO A 167 13.77 8.70 4.37
CA PRO A 167 12.76 9.59 3.83
C PRO A 167 11.35 8.99 3.97
N GLY A 168 10.47 9.65 4.71
CA GLY A 168 9.12 9.19 5.02
C GLY A 168 8.06 10.24 4.70
N LYS A 169 6.82 10.02 5.16
CA LYS A 169 5.69 10.91 4.92
C LYS A 169 5.12 11.43 6.24
N THR A 170 5.09 12.74 6.39
CA THR A 170 4.39 13.41 7.51
C THR A 170 3.01 13.87 7.05
N ILE A 171 1.98 13.60 7.86
CA ILE A 171 0.60 14.03 7.64
C ILE A 171 0.29 15.12 8.68
N MET A 172 0.10 16.34 8.23
CA MET A 172 -0.31 17.42 9.14
C MET A 172 -1.74 17.16 9.63
N LEU A 173 -1.94 17.09 10.95
CA LEU A 173 -3.27 17.03 11.54
C LEU A 173 -3.74 18.46 11.77
N ASP A 174 -4.03 19.17 10.69
CA ASP A 174 -4.67 20.48 10.86
C ASP A 174 -6.12 20.31 11.35
N GLY A 175 -6.56 21.22 12.22
CA GLY A 175 -7.84 21.16 12.90
C GLY A 175 -9.08 21.31 12.00
N THR A 176 -8.95 21.32 10.67
CA THR A 176 -10.09 21.34 9.73
C THR A 176 -10.51 19.95 9.24
N VAL A 177 -9.79 18.90 9.64
CA VAL A 177 -10.04 17.50 9.23
C VAL A 177 -11.00 16.76 10.18
N LEU A 178 -11.41 17.40 11.28
CA LEU A 178 -12.28 16.79 12.28
C LEU A 178 -13.67 16.44 11.70
N ASP A 179 -14.16 15.23 12.00
CA ASP A 179 -15.45 14.64 11.62
C ASP A 179 -15.62 14.14 10.17
N LYS A 180 -14.55 13.89 9.40
CA LYS A 180 -14.69 13.39 8.01
C LYS A 180 -14.81 11.86 7.86
N GLY A 181 -14.83 11.12 8.96
CA GLY A 181 -14.78 9.65 8.90
C GLY A 181 -13.41 9.14 8.47
N TRP A 182 -13.36 7.90 7.97
CA TRP A 182 -12.14 7.28 7.47
C TRP A 182 -11.69 7.92 6.15
N LEU A 183 -10.41 8.27 6.10
CA LEU A 183 -9.69 8.78 4.93
C LEU A 183 -8.68 7.74 4.48
N HIS A 184 -8.48 7.63 3.17
CA HIS A 184 -7.46 6.76 2.59
C HIS A 184 -6.15 7.53 2.43
N GLY A 185 -5.05 6.92 2.86
CA GLY A 185 -3.70 7.43 2.67
C GLY A 185 -2.82 6.41 1.94
N SER A 186 -1.84 6.92 1.20
CA SER A 186 -0.82 6.09 0.57
C SER A 186 0.56 6.75 0.60
N VAL A 187 1.61 5.93 0.63
CA VAL A 187 3.01 6.35 0.52
C VAL A 187 3.72 5.54 -0.56
N ASP A 188 4.54 6.20 -1.39
CA ASP A 188 5.47 5.51 -2.28
C ASP A 188 6.60 4.90 -1.46
N ILE A 189 6.71 3.57 -1.51
CA ILE A 189 7.75 2.80 -0.84
C ILE A 189 8.68 2.08 -1.82
N SER A 190 8.60 2.42 -3.11
CA SER A 190 9.50 1.87 -4.12
C SER A 190 11.00 2.05 -3.81
N PRO A 191 11.47 3.11 -3.09
CA PRO A 191 12.87 3.18 -2.67
C PRO A 191 13.30 2.08 -1.70
N PHE A 192 12.34 1.40 -1.06
CA PHE A 192 12.56 0.34 -0.09
C PHE A 192 12.29 -1.06 -0.67
N ALA A 193 11.90 -1.18 -1.95
CA ALA A 193 11.61 -2.46 -2.58
C ALA A 193 12.77 -3.46 -2.42
N GLY A 194 12.46 -4.66 -1.90
CA GLY A 194 13.44 -5.71 -1.63
C GLY A 194 14.30 -5.51 -0.37
N GLN A 195 13.99 -4.52 0.48
CA GLN A 195 14.70 -4.22 1.72
C GLN A 195 13.85 -4.52 2.95
N ASP A 196 14.52 -4.76 4.09
CA ASP A 196 13.87 -4.73 5.39
C ASP A 196 13.80 -3.29 5.90
N VAL A 197 12.63 -2.89 6.38
CA VAL A 197 12.38 -1.57 6.99
C VAL A 197 11.61 -1.74 8.29
N ILE A 198 11.70 -0.76 9.17
CA ILE A 198 10.74 -0.58 10.26
C ILE A 198 9.77 0.49 9.84
N VAL A 199 8.47 0.19 9.84
CA VAL A 199 7.42 1.16 9.54
C VAL A 199 6.78 1.58 10.85
N ARG A 200 6.67 2.89 11.07
CA ARG A 200 6.01 3.49 12.23
C ARG A 200 4.79 4.28 11.81
N PHE A 201 3.70 4.11 12.57
CA PHE A 201 2.52 4.94 12.51
C PHE A 201 2.36 5.62 13.87
N GLY A 202 2.27 6.93 13.91
CA GLY A 202 2.24 7.63 15.18
C GLY A 202 1.71 9.05 15.10
N VAL A 203 1.66 9.67 16.27
CA VAL A 203 1.32 11.08 16.45
C VAL A 203 2.41 11.78 17.23
N PHE A 204 2.59 13.05 16.92
CA PHE A 204 3.38 14.00 17.67
C PHE A 204 2.51 15.21 18.01
N ASN A 205 2.13 15.31 19.29
CA ASN A 205 1.40 16.43 19.86
C ASN A 205 2.39 17.45 20.43
N THR A 206 2.28 18.68 19.93
CA THR A 206 3.18 19.79 20.27
C THR A 206 2.62 20.62 21.42
N ASP A 207 1.30 20.72 21.51
CA ASP A 207 0.60 21.45 22.55
C ASP A 207 0.60 20.65 23.87
N PRO A 208 0.99 21.26 25.01
CA PRO A 208 0.98 20.58 26.31
C PRO A 208 -0.41 20.50 26.98
N VAL A 209 -1.43 21.13 26.39
CA VAL A 209 -2.81 21.21 26.89
C VAL A 209 -3.73 20.31 26.07
N TYR A 210 -3.56 20.30 24.75
CA TYR A 210 -4.42 19.56 23.82
C TYR A 210 -3.73 18.30 23.28
N ALA A 211 -4.51 17.26 23.01
CA ALA A 211 -4.05 16.09 22.27
C ALA A 211 -4.88 15.93 21.00
N SER A 212 -4.20 15.83 19.86
CA SER A 212 -4.77 15.20 18.68
C SER A 212 -4.60 13.69 18.78
N SER A 213 -5.54 12.96 18.20
CA SER A 213 -5.43 11.53 17.98
C SER A 213 -5.72 11.19 16.51
N VAL A 214 -5.22 10.03 16.10
CA VAL A 214 -5.48 9.47 14.79
C VAL A 214 -5.69 7.97 14.98
N LEU A 215 -6.74 7.46 14.37
CA LEU A 215 -6.93 6.03 14.21
C LEU A 215 -6.24 5.61 12.92
N PHE A 216 -5.52 4.51 12.94
CA PHE A 216 -5.03 3.82 11.76
C PHE A 216 -5.70 2.46 11.65
N ASP A 217 -5.94 2.02 10.43
CA ASP A 217 -6.48 0.69 10.12
C ASP A 217 -6.14 0.27 8.68
N PHE A 218 -6.31 -1.01 8.38
CA PHE A 218 -6.21 -1.60 7.03
C PHE A 218 -4.92 -1.17 6.29
N ILE A 219 -3.78 -1.40 6.93
CA ILE A 219 -2.44 -1.14 6.40
C ILE A 219 -2.05 -2.30 5.50
N GLU A 220 -1.99 -2.08 4.21
CA GLU A 220 -1.64 -3.13 3.25
C GLU A 220 -0.47 -2.70 2.37
N TRP A 221 0.24 -3.69 1.83
CA TRP A 221 1.11 -3.42 0.69
C TRP A 221 0.23 -2.95 -0.45
N GLY A 222 0.31 -1.65 -0.71
CA GLY A 222 -0.50 -0.99 -1.70
C GLY A 222 0.14 -1.09 -3.07
N GLU A 223 -0.74 -1.07 -4.06
CA GLU A 223 -0.41 -0.64 -5.41
C GLU A 223 0.15 0.80 -5.36
N ALA A 224 1.05 1.17 -6.28
CA ALA A 224 1.60 2.54 -6.29
C ALA A 224 0.46 3.58 -6.35
N PRO A 225 0.68 4.82 -5.88
CA PRO A 225 -0.35 5.85 -5.91
C PRO A 225 -0.97 5.92 -7.30
N ALA A 226 -2.29 5.89 -7.34
CA ALA A 226 -3.01 5.95 -8.58
C ALA A 226 -2.65 7.24 -9.33
N THR A 227 -2.37 7.12 -10.61
CA THR A 227 -2.31 8.29 -11.49
C THR A 227 -3.72 8.54 -12.00
N SER A 228 -4.19 9.79 -11.99
CA SER A 228 -5.50 10.13 -12.53
C SER A 228 -5.46 11.32 -13.46
N VAL A 229 -6.40 11.34 -14.42
CA VAL A 229 -6.59 12.45 -15.35
C VAL A 229 -8.09 12.71 -15.51
N PRO A 230 -8.53 13.99 -15.50
CA PRO A 230 -9.89 14.31 -15.92
C PRO A 230 -10.06 14.02 -17.42
N VAL A 231 -11.19 13.43 -17.77
CA VAL A 231 -11.61 13.12 -19.13
C VAL A 231 -12.89 13.88 -19.42
N ASP A 232 -12.86 14.67 -20.47
CA ASP A 232 -13.98 15.47 -20.92
C ASP A 232 -14.77 14.74 -22.02
N PRO A 233 -16.11 14.77 -22.03
CA PRO A 233 -16.90 14.12 -23.08
C PRO A 233 -16.61 14.62 -24.49
N ALA A 234 -16.27 15.89 -24.68
CA ALA A 234 -16.02 16.44 -26.00
C ALA A 234 -14.58 16.20 -26.46
N ASN A 235 -13.62 16.34 -25.54
CA ASN A 235 -12.19 16.34 -25.88
C ASN A 235 -11.47 15.02 -25.56
N GLY A 236 -12.05 14.17 -24.71
CA GLY A 236 -11.40 12.97 -24.21
C GLY A 236 -10.34 13.27 -23.15
N GLY A 237 -9.28 12.47 -23.10
CA GLY A 237 -8.15 12.65 -22.18
C GLY A 237 -7.01 11.66 -22.47
N GLN A 238 -5.85 11.92 -21.87
CA GLN A 238 -4.67 11.06 -21.97
C GLN A 238 -4.05 10.90 -20.58
N LEU A 239 -3.81 9.65 -20.19
CA LEU A 239 -3.08 9.29 -18.98
C LEU A 239 -1.80 8.58 -19.39
N ASP A 240 -0.67 9.10 -18.95
CA ASP A 240 0.63 8.44 -19.09
C ASP A 240 1.10 8.01 -17.71
N TYR A 241 1.29 6.71 -17.52
CA TYR A 241 1.87 6.14 -16.32
C TYR A 241 3.30 5.69 -16.61
N TYR A 242 4.26 6.26 -15.86
CA TYR A 242 5.66 5.87 -15.89
C TYR A 242 5.94 5.01 -14.67
N GLY A 243 5.92 3.71 -14.89
CA GLY A 243 6.19 2.73 -13.85
C GLY A 243 7.66 2.65 -13.47
N PRO A 244 7.95 2.03 -12.31
CA PRO A 244 9.31 1.71 -11.96
C PRO A 244 9.93 0.86 -13.07
N LEU A 245 11.23 1.07 -13.28
CA LEU A 245 12.03 0.24 -14.17
C LEU A 245 11.69 0.37 -15.68
N GLY A 246 11.10 1.50 -16.07
CA GLY A 246 10.91 1.88 -17.48
C GLY A 246 9.62 1.36 -18.13
N LEU A 247 8.80 0.61 -17.39
CA LEU A 247 7.50 0.15 -17.86
C LEU A 247 6.56 1.35 -18.00
N THR A 248 6.00 1.57 -19.19
CA THR A 248 5.11 2.71 -19.43
C THR A 248 3.76 2.22 -19.95
N THR A 249 2.68 2.70 -19.35
CA THR A 249 1.32 2.48 -19.88
C THR A 249 0.74 3.82 -20.28
N GLN A 250 0.27 3.92 -21.51
CA GLN A 250 -0.45 5.08 -22.01
C GLN A 250 -1.90 4.70 -22.26
N VAL A 251 -2.83 5.50 -21.71
CA VAL A 251 -4.27 5.35 -21.91
C VAL A 251 -4.77 6.59 -22.65
N ILE A 252 -5.31 6.40 -23.85
CA ILE A 252 -5.91 7.46 -24.66
C ILE A 252 -7.43 7.24 -24.71
N VAL A 253 -8.16 8.22 -24.20
CA VAL A 253 -9.62 8.23 -24.22
C VAL A 253 -10.08 9.23 -25.27
N PRO A 254 -10.70 8.79 -26.38
CA PRO A 254 -11.13 9.71 -27.42
C PRO A 254 -12.35 10.54 -26.97
N GLY A 255 -12.53 11.70 -27.61
CA GLY A 255 -13.77 12.47 -27.48
C GLY A 255 -15.00 11.61 -27.81
N GLY A 256 -16.02 11.69 -26.98
CA GLY A 256 -17.26 10.90 -27.06
C GLY A 256 -17.23 9.59 -26.29
N ALA A 257 -16.06 9.10 -25.84
CA ALA A 257 -15.96 7.82 -25.12
C ALA A 257 -16.70 7.83 -23.77
N VAL A 258 -16.79 8.98 -23.12
CA VAL A 258 -17.54 9.19 -21.86
C VAL A 258 -18.71 10.15 -22.11
N SER A 259 -19.82 9.96 -21.38
CA SER A 259 -21.03 10.79 -21.51
C SER A 259 -21.00 12.04 -20.62
N GLN A 260 -20.18 12.03 -19.59
CA GLN A 260 -19.98 13.12 -18.63
C GLN A 260 -18.50 13.20 -18.23
N THR A 261 -18.09 14.37 -17.73
CA THR A 261 -16.73 14.56 -17.22
C THR A 261 -16.48 13.60 -16.07
N THR A 262 -15.38 12.86 -16.13
CA THR A 262 -15.02 11.85 -15.14
C THR A 262 -13.51 11.84 -14.98
N SER A 263 -13.00 11.38 -13.84
CA SER A 263 -11.57 11.11 -13.68
C SER A 263 -11.30 9.63 -13.95
N ILE A 264 -10.36 9.34 -14.84
CA ILE A 264 -9.84 7.98 -15.00
C ILE A 264 -8.65 7.79 -14.08
N TRP A 265 -8.59 6.63 -13.45
CA TRP A 265 -7.57 6.25 -12.49
C TRP A 265 -6.84 5.02 -13.01
N TYR A 266 -5.51 5.09 -13.00
CA TYR A 266 -4.61 3.98 -13.27
C TYR A 266 -3.90 3.61 -11.97
N ARG A 267 -4.10 2.38 -11.50
CA ARG A 267 -3.52 1.84 -10.27
C ARG A 267 -2.58 0.70 -10.63
N PRO A 268 -1.25 0.89 -10.55
CA PRO A 268 -0.29 -0.15 -10.90
C PRO A 268 -0.28 -1.30 -9.88
N ALA A 269 -0.50 -2.52 -10.36
CA ALA A 269 -0.47 -3.71 -9.54
C ALA A 269 0.87 -4.45 -9.65
N GLY A 270 1.44 -4.84 -8.50
CA GLY A 270 2.67 -5.66 -8.47
C GLY A 270 2.48 -7.05 -9.10
N SER A 271 1.26 -7.59 -9.02
CA SER A 271 0.90 -8.89 -9.58
C SER A 271 -0.52 -8.89 -10.17
N PRO A 272 -0.90 -9.92 -10.94
CA PRO A 272 -2.26 -10.04 -11.48
C PRO A 272 -3.35 -10.11 -10.39
N GLY A 273 -3.03 -10.39 -9.13
CA GLY A 273 -4.00 -10.48 -8.02
C GLY A 273 -4.92 -11.71 -8.06
N PHE A 274 -5.11 -12.32 -9.23
CA PHE A 274 -5.89 -13.55 -9.43
C PHE A 274 -5.04 -14.65 -10.07
N PRO A 275 -5.30 -15.94 -9.76
CA PRO A 275 -4.54 -17.06 -10.31
C PRO A 275 -4.56 -17.10 -11.84
N LEU A 276 -3.39 -17.10 -12.48
CA LEU A 276 -3.24 -17.21 -13.93
C LEU A 276 -3.58 -18.62 -14.48
N ASN A 277 -3.70 -19.62 -13.61
CA ASN A 277 -4.09 -20.99 -13.98
C ASN A 277 -5.60 -21.17 -14.18
N SER A 278 -6.40 -20.12 -13.98
CA SER A 278 -7.86 -20.12 -14.15
C SER A 278 -8.31 -20.09 -15.62
N VAL A 279 -7.37 -20.00 -16.56
CA VAL A 279 -7.68 -19.91 -18.00
C VAL A 279 -7.89 -21.30 -18.60
N VAL A 280 -9.11 -21.56 -19.06
CA VAL A 280 -9.41 -22.61 -20.04
C VAL A 280 -10.30 -21.99 -21.12
N PRO A 281 -9.70 -21.49 -22.23
CA PRO A 281 -10.20 -21.94 -23.54
C PRO A 281 -9.19 -21.93 -24.72
N LEU A 282 -7.88 -21.79 -24.53
CA LEU A 282 -6.88 -21.86 -25.62
C LEU A 282 -5.95 -23.08 -25.49
N GLY A 283 -6.52 -24.29 -25.59
CA GLY A 283 -5.73 -25.51 -25.76
C GLY A 283 -4.90 -25.97 -24.55
N GLY A 284 -5.06 -25.35 -23.38
CA GLY A 284 -4.38 -25.74 -22.14
C GLY A 284 -3.00 -25.11 -21.94
N THR A 285 -2.66 -24.05 -22.68
CA THR A 285 -1.43 -23.30 -22.45
C THR A 285 -1.54 -22.45 -21.18
N ALA A 286 -0.51 -22.49 -20.33
CA ALA A 286 -0.49 -21.72 -19.09
C ALA A 286 -0.08 -20.27 -19.39
N LEU A 287 -0.84 -19.30 -18.87
CA LEU A 287 -0.46 -17.90 -18.93
C LEU A 287 0.77 -17.65 -18.04
N THR A 288 1.73 -16.89 -18.57
CA THR A 288 2.90 -16.43 -17.83
C THR A 288 2.80 -14.93 -17.60
N TYR A 289 2.94 -14.47 -16.35
CA TYR A 289 2.92 -13.04 -16.03
C TYR A 289 4.10 -12.31 -16.66
N ALA A 290 3.85 -11.22 -17.39
CA ALA A 290 4.87 -10.42 -18.05
C ALA A 290 5.36 -9.21 -17.23
N GLY A 291 5.00 -9.14 -15.94
CA GLY A 291 5.49 -8.09 -15.03
C GLY A 291 4.71 -6.77 -15.06
N ILE A 292 3.57 -6.71 -15.76
CA ILE A 292 2.69 -5.53 -15.79
C ILE A 292 1.28 -5.97 -15.43
N ALA A 293 0.75 -5.45 -14.33
CA ALA A 293 -0.67 -5.51 -13.98
C ALA A 293 -1.13 -4.15 -13.48
N PHE A 294 -2.43 -3.86 -13.60
CA PHE A 294 -3.01 -2.61 -13.11
C PHE A 294 -4.53 -2.70 -13.02
N ASP A 295 -5.13 -1.92 -12.13
CA ASP A 295 -6.55 -1.59 -12.17
C ASP A 295 -6.75 -0.28 -12.95
N LEU A 296 -7.71 -0.31 -13.87
CA LEU A 296 -8.19 0.88 -14.56
C LEU A 296 -9.62 1.16 -14.11
N ASP A 297 -9.87 2.35 -13.59
CA ASP A 297 -11.16 2.75 -13.04
C ASP A 297 -11.60 4.14 -13.52
N ALA A 298 -12.87 4.46 -13.32
CA ALA A 298 -13.39 5.81 -13.49
C ALA A 298 -14.26 6.20 -12.29
N PHE A 299 -14.10 7.46 -11.86
CA PHE A 299 -14.90 8.06 -10.81
C PHE A 299 -15.55 9.34 -11.35
N ASP A 300 -16.84 9.49 -11.10
CA ASP A 300 -17.47 10.81 -11.21
C ASP A 300 -16.98 11.65 -10.03
N GLU A 301 -16.47 12.84 -10.29
CA GLU A 301 -15.86 13.72 -9.28
C GLU A 301 -16.91 14.23 -8.25
N PHE A 302 -18.17 13.83 -8.42
CA PHE A 302 -19.31 14.19 -7.60
C PHE A 302 -20.01 12.95 -7.04
N VAL A 303 -19.54 12.37 -5.94
CA VAL A 303 -20.32 12.04 -4.72
C VAL A 303 -19.34 11.52 -3.65
N TYR A 304 -18.82 12.44 -2.83
CA TYR A 304 -18.71 12.17 -1.40
C TYR A 304 -19.69 13.13 -0.71
N LEU A 305 -20.96 12.73 -0.63
CA LEU A 305 -21.86 13.35 0.32
C LEU A 305 -21.57 12.68 1.67
N PRO A 306 -21.00 13.37 2.69
CA PRO A 306 -21.18 12.88 4.05
C PRO A 306 -22.68 12.80 4.29
N LEU A 307 -23.18 11.63 4.68
CA LEU A 307 -24.58 11.42 5.02
C LEU A 307 -24.88 12.14 6.35
N ILE A 308 -24.94 13.46 6.34
CA ILE A 308 -25.43 14.24 7.48
C ILE A 308 -26.95 14.18 7.46
N THR A 309 -27.52 13.16 8.12
CA THR A 309 -28.93 13.27 8.54
C THR A 309 -28.97 14.15 9.78
N LYS A 310 -29.22 15.44 9.57
CA LYS A 310 -29.53 16.35 10.66
C LYS A 310 -30.90 15.98 11.22
N SER A 311 -30.92 15.19 12.28
CA SER A 311 -32.11 15.00 13.11
C SER A 311 -32.29 16.22 14.01
N SER A 312 -33.27 17.06 13.69
CA SER A 312 -33.97 17.94 14.62
C SER A 312 -35.16 18.54 13.86
N SER A 313 -36.42 18.49 14.27
CA SER A 313 -37.02 18.16 15.56
C SER A 313 -38.52 17.98 15.31
N GLY A 314 -39.11 16.90 15.81
CA GLY A 314 -40.56 16.69 15.76
C GLY A 314 -40.95 15.52 16.63
N GLN A 315 -41.26 15.81 17.90
CA GLN A 315 -41.77 14.84 18.88
C GLN A 315 -42.97 14.06 18.33
N GLY A 316 -42.84 12.74 18.27
CA GLY A 316 -43.96 11.85 18.00
C GLY A 316 -43.56 10.42 18.36
N ASN A 317 -44.03 9.95 19.51
CA ASN A 317 -43.86 8.58 19.98
C ASN A 317 -44.29 7.57 18.92
N ALA A 318 -43.35 6.77 18.42
CA ALA A 318 -43.63 5.45 17.87
C ALA A 318 -42.40 4.57 18.10
N GLN A 319 -42.63 3.43 18.73
CA GLN A 319 -41.64 2.37 18.83
C GLN A 319 -41.19 1.99 17.42
N SER A 320 -39.95 2.28 17.08
CA SER A 320 -39.30 1.77 15.89
C SER A 320 -38.06 1.01 16.36
N VAL A 321 -38.10 -0.30 16.17
CA VAL A 321 -36.96 -1.19 16.32
C VAL A 321 -35.98 -0.81 15.22
N PHE A 322 -35.08 0.13 15.53
CA PHE A 322 -33.93 0.44 14.68
C PHE A 322 -32.86 -0.63 14.96
N GLY A 323 -32.93 -1.71 14.20
CA GLY A 323 -31.75 -2.54 13.97
C GLY A 323 -30.78 -1.74 13.09
N LEU A 324 -29.85 -1.03 13.72
CA LEU A 324 -28.58 -0.68 13.10
C LEU A 324 -27.81 -1.98 12.95
N ASN A 325 -28.11 -2.74 11.89
CA ASN A 325 -27.08 -3.61 11.35
C ASN A 325 -26.07 -2.63 10.76
N ALA A 326 -24.92 -2.51 11.42
CA ALA A 326 -23.71 -2.06 10.76
C ALA A 326 -23.59 -2.96 9.52
N ALA A 327 -24.01 -2.43 8.36
CA ALA A 327 -23.49 -2.96 7.14
C ALA A 327 -21.98 -2.76 7.29
N SER A 328 -21.25 -3.89 7.38
CA SER A 328 -19.86 -3.94 6.93
C SER A 328 -19.73 -3.04 5.70
N PRO A 329 -18.57 -2.39 5.46
CA PRO A 329 -18.28 -1.82 4.16
C PRO A 329 -18.34 -2.96 3.14
N GLN A 330 -19.55 -3.23 2.69
CA GLN A 330 -19.87 -4.27 1.77
C GLN A 330 -19.23 -3.73 0.50
N ALA A 331 -18.17 -4.42 0.06
CA ALA A 331 -17.44 -4.11 -1.17
C ALA A 331 -18.44 -3.55 -2.18
N PRO A 332 -18.21 -2.31 -2.67
CA PRO A 332 -19.23 -1.52 -3.34
C PRO A 332 -20.01 -2.42 -4.30
N ALA A 333 -21.32 -2.55 -4.04
CA ALA A 333 -22.22 -3.46 -4.74
C ALA A 333 -21.88 -3.43 -6.23
N GLU A 334 -21.50 -4.59 -6.79
CA GLU A 334 -20.90 -4.77 -8.12
C GLU A 334 -21.22 -3.58 -9.02
N THR A 335 -20.28 -2.64 -9.09
CA THR A 335 -20.47 -1.40 -9.86
C THR A 335 -20.91 -1.81 -11.24
N THR A 336 -22.09 -1.37 -11.67
CA THR A 336 -22.55 -1.50 -13.05
C THR A 336 -21.36 -1.20 -13.96
N ARG A 337 -20.87 -2.22 -14.69
CA ARG A 337 -19.67 -2.11 -15.52
C ARG A 337 -19.81 -0.83 -16.36
N PHE A 338 -18.95 0.14 -16.10
CA PHE A 338 -18.97 1.36 -16.88
C PHE A 338 -18.39 1.01 -18.25
N PHE A 339 -19.22 1.16 -19.28
CA PHE A 339 -18.84 0.94 -20.67
C PHE A 339 -18.54 2.28 -21.33
N PHE A 340 -17.48 2.33 -22.12
CA PHE A 340 -17.24 3.48 -22.98
C PHE A 340 -18.22 3.48 -24.16
N ASN A 341 -18.70 4.65 -24.55
CA ASN A 341 -19.48 4.80 -25.79
C ASN A 341 -18.61 4.53 -27.04
N THR A 342 -17.29 4.66 -26.90
CA THR A 342 -16.30 4.40 -27.94
C THR A 342 -15.06 3.80 -27.28
N PRO A 343 -14.46 2.73 -27.83
CA PRO A 343 -13.31 2.08 -27.22
C PRO A 343 -12.16 3.07 -26.95
N ILE A 344 -11.50 2.90 -25.81
CA ILE A 344 -10.26 3.62 -25.48
C ILE A 344 -9.05 2.85 -26.00
N SER A 345 -7.91 3.50 -26.18
CA SER A 345 -6.67 2.82 -26.58
C SER A 345 -5.72 2.72 -25.40
N ILE A 346 -5.17 1.53 -25.16
CA ILE A 346 -4.13 1.28 -24.18
C ILE A 346 -2.87 0.85 -24.94
N THR A 347 -1.78 1.59 -24.75
CA THR A 347 -0.45 1.26 -25.27
C THR A 347 0.44 0.84 -24.10
N ILE A 348 1.01 -0.36 -24.22
CA ILE A 348 1.94 -0.92 -23.26
C ILE A 348 3.34 -0.89 -23.85
N TYR A 349 4.24 -0.16 -23.21
CA TYR A 349 5.68 -0.20 -23.50
C TYR A 349 6.35 -1.13 -22.50
N TYR A 350 7.19 -2.04 -23.01
CA TYR A 350 7.88 -3.05 -22.21
C TYR A 350 9.39 -3.01 -22.43
N ASP A 351 10.11 -3.70 -21.55
CA ASP A 351 11.55 -3.95 -21.65
C ASP A 351 11.74 -5.44 -21.93
N GLU A 352 12.27 -5.76 -23.11
CA GLU A 352 12.48 -7.14 -23.58
C GLU A 352 13.27 -7.98 -22.58
N THR A 353 14.24 -7.37 -21.89
CA THR A 353 15.09 -8.06 -20.91
C THR A 353 14.31 -8.58 -19.68
N ARG A 354 13.05 -8.13 -19.52
CA ARG A 354 12.17 -8.45 -18.39
C ARG A 354 11.01 -9.35 -18.75
N LEU A 355 10.82 -9.64 -20.04
CA LEU A 355 9.77 -10.54 -20.49
C LEU A 355 10.01 -11.99 -20.07
N ASN A 356 11.14 -12.31 -19.41
CA ASN A 356 11.47 -13.65 -18.93
C ASN A 356 11.40 -14.72 -20.04
N GLY A 357 11.72 -14.32 -21.28
CA GLY A 357 11.70 -15.21 -22.44
C GLY A 357 10.34 -15.36 -23.12
N ILE A 358 9.32 -14.59 -22.70
CA ILE A 358 8.04 -14.49 -23.44
C ILE A 358 8.31 -13.79 -24.79
N PRO A 359 8.01 -14.43 -25.93
CA PRO A 359 8.08 -13.78 -27.23
C PRO A 359 7.14 -12.58 -27.33
N GLU A 360 7.59 -11.48 -27.94
CA GLU A 360 6.84 -10.22 -28.02
C GLU A 360 5.52 -10.33 -28.82
N ASP A 361 5.49 -11.24 -29.80
CA ASP A 361 4.29 -11.58 -30.57
C ASP A 361 3.28 -12.42 -29.77
N GLN A 362 3.68 -12.92 -28.60
CA GLN A 362 2.85 -13.65 -27.65
C GLN A 362 2.45 -12.84 -26.41
N LEU A 363 2.72 -11.54 -26.36
CA LEU A 363 2.27 -10.67 -25.26
C LEU A 363 0.82 -10.21 -25.46
N TYR A 364 -0.05 -10.45 -24.50
CA TYR A 364 -1.45 -10.04 -24.57
C TYR A 364 -1.85 -9.29 -23.32
N LEU A 365 -2.82 -8.40 -23.44
CA LEU A 365 -3.47 -7.76 -22.31
C LEU A 365 -4.73 -8.56 -21.98
N TYR A 366 -4.78 -9.12 -20.79
CA TYR A 366 -5.93 -9.85 -20.29
C TYR A 366 -6.63 -9.04 -19.21
N TYR A 367 -7.95 -9.18 -19.08
CA TYR A 367 -8.72 -8.65 -17.97
C TYR A 367 -9.33 -9.77 -17.13
N TRP A 368 -9.51 -9.52 -15.84
CA TRP A 368 -10.21 -10.45 -14.96
C TRP A 368 -11.72 -10.27 -15.10
N ASP A 369 -12.44 -11.30 -15.54
CA ASP A 369 -13.90 -11.31 -15.51
C ASP A 369 -14.38 -11.93 -14.19
N PRO A 370 -14.89 -11.13 -13.24
CA PRO A 370 -15.34 -11.65 -11.96
C PRO A 370 -16.55 -12.57 -12.08
N ALA A 371 -17.38 -12.42 -13.13
CA ALA A 371 -18.54 -13.28 -13.32
C ALA A 371 -18.14 -14.69 -13.78
N ALA A 372 -17.13 -14.78 -14.64
CA ALA A 372 -16.59 -16.04 -15.15
C ALA A 372 -15.46 -16.61 -14.27
N GLN A 373 -14.93 -15.80 -13.33
CA GLN A 373 -13.77 -16.14 -12.50
C GLN A 373 -12.57 -16.61 -13.34
N MET A 374 -12.31 -15.91 -14.44
CA MET A 374 -11.23 -16.23 -15.36
C MET A 374 -10.70 -14.99 -16.07
N TRP A 375 -9.43 -15.07 -16.49
CA TRP A 375 -8.83 -14.06 -17.36
C TRP A 375 -9.33 -14.23 -18.80
N GLN A 376 -9.68 -13.11 -19.45
CA GLN A 376 -10.11 -13.05 -20.85
C GLN A 376 -9.24 -12.05 -21.62
N ASP A 377 -9.01 -12.29 -22.92
CA ASP A 377 -8.26 -11.36 -23.77
C ASP A 377 -9.08 -10.05 -23.92
N VAL A 378 -8.43 -8.92 -23.67
CA VAL A 378 -9.04 -7.60 -23.82
C VAL A 378 -9.50 -7.33 -25.25
N ALA A 379 -8.85 -7.91 -26.26
CA ALA A 379 -9.27 -7.81 -27.66
C ALA A 379 -10.69 -8.33 -27.90
N ASP A 380 -11.13 -9.32 -27.13
CA ASP A 380 -12.46 -9.94 -27.22
C ASP A 380 -13.52 -9.21 -26.36
N SER A 381 -13.11 -8.20 -25.57
CA SER A 381 -14.02 -7.44 -24.70
C SER A 381 -14.98 -6.51 -25.46
N CYS A 382 -14.64 -6.17 -26.70
CA CYS A 382 -15.39 -5.27 -27.56
C CYS A 382 -16.15 -6.04 -28.66
N ASN A 383 -17.24 -5.45 -29.16
CA ASN A 383 -17.99 -6.02 -30.29
C ASN A 383 -18.08 -4.99 -31.44
N PRO A 384 -17.45 -5.24 -32.61
CA PRO A 384 -16.66 -6.42 -32.95
C PRO A 384 -15.36 -6.52 -32.16
N ALA A 385 -14.79 -7.74 -32.08
CA ALA A 385 -13.48 -7.96 -31.48
C ALA A 385 -12.41 -7.11 -32.17
N LEU A 386 -11.45 -6.62 -31.40
CA LEU A 386 -10.44 -5.65 -31.83
C LEU A 386 -9.08 -6.34 -31.96
N SER A 387 -8.17 -5.78 -32.77
CA SER A 387 -6.84 -6.37 -32.98
C SER A 387 -5.75 -5.58 -32.29
N TYR A 388 -4.71 -6.29 -31.87
CA TYR A 388 -3.47 -5.69 -31.38
C TYR A 388 -2.71 -5.03 -32.54
N VAL A 389 -2.16 -3.84 -32.29
CA VAL A 389 -1.12 -3.22 -33.12
C VAL A 389 0.19 -3.39 -32.37
N ARG A 390 1.17 -4.08 -32.97
CA ARG A 390 2.47 -4.35 -32.35
C ARG A 390 3.58 -3.64 -33.10
N ASP A 391 4.53 -3.12 -32.35
CA ASP A 391 5.77 -2.57 -32.87
C ASP A 391 6.92 -3.13 -32.03
N VAL A 392 7.41 -4.29 -32.49
CA VAL A 392 8.49 -5.07 -31.86
C VAL A 392 9.80 -4.28 -31.89
N ASP A 393 10.05 -3.48 -32.93
CA ASP A 393 11.28 -2.68 -33.01
C ASP A 393 11.31 -1.57 -31.94
N ASN A 394 10.14 -1.11 -31.48
CA ASN A 394 9.99 -0.08 -30.46
C ASN A 394 9.44 -0.61 -29.12
N ASN A 395 9.41 -1.93 -28.92
CA ASN A 395 8.97 -2.59 -27.68
C ASN A 395 7.61 -2.13 -27.16
N PHE A 396 6.60 -2.04 -28.03
CA PHE A 396 5.24 -1.74 -27.57
C PHE A 396 4.15 -2.51 -28.32
N PHE A 397 2.99 -2.60 -27.69
CA PHE A 397 1.74 -2.96 -28.35
C PHE A 397 0.60 -2.06 -27.90
N THR A 398 -0.38 -1.87 -28.77
CA THR A 398 -1.60 -1.11 -28.52
C THR A 398 -2.82 -2.01 -28.74
N VAL A 399 -3.78 -1.93 -27.83
CA VAL A 399 -5.09 -2.59 -27.94
C VAL A 399 -6.19 -1.63 -27.51
N GLN A 400 -7.39 -1.82 -28.05
CA GLN A 400 -8.56 -1.03 -27.68
C GLN A 400 -9.42 -1.77 -26.63
N VAL A 401 -10.02 -1.01 -25.72
CA VAL A 401 -10.76 -1.55 -24.56
C VAL A 401 -12.12 -0.86 -24.40
N CYS A 402 -13.13 -1.62 -23.99
CA CYS A 402 -14.51 -1.14 -23.88
C CYS A 402 -15.01 -0.97 -22.43
N HIS A 403 -14.24 -1.37 -21.43
CA HIS A 403 -14.62 -1.28 -20.03
C HIS A 403 -13.42 -1.05 -19.12
N PHE A 404 -13.74 -0.72 -17.86
CA PHE A 404 -12.81 -0.65 -16.74
C PHE A 404 -12.71 -2.02 -16.05
N SER A 405 -11.52 -2.42 -15.61
CA SER A 405 -11.27 -3.70 -14.93
C SER A 405 -9.83 -3.79 -14.43
N ARG A 406 -9.56 -4.84 -13.65
CA ARG A 406 -8.21 -5.35 -13.45
C ARG A 406 -7.65 -5.95 -14.73
N MET A 407 -6.44 -5.55 -15.09
CA MET A 407 -5.75 -5.99 -16.29
C MET A 407 -4.34 -6.51 -15.96
N SER A 408 -3.85 -7.45 -16.78
CA SER A 408 -2.50 -7.98 -16.69
C SER A 408 -1.95 -8.28 -18.07
N VAL A 409 -0.68 -7.94 -18.29
CA VAL A 409 0.07 -8.39 -19.46
C VAL A 409 0.59 -9.80 -19.19
N VAL A 410 0.33 -10.70 -20.13
CA VAL A 410 0.68 -12.12 -20.01
C VAL A 410 1.24 -12.64 -21.33
N GLY A 411 2.08 -13.68 -21.23
CA GLY A 411 2.54 -14.50 -22.33
C GLY A 411 1.74 -15.79 -22.45
N ILE A 412 1.52 -16.28 -23.67
CA ILE A 412 0.87 -17.57 -23.99
C ILE A 412 1.88 -18.56 -24.54
#